data_AF-A0A832WCJ1-F1
#
_entry.id   AF-A0A832WCJ1-F1
#
_cell.length_a   1.000
_cell.length_b   1.000
_cell.length_c   1.000
_cell.angle_alpha   90.00
_cell.angle_beta   90.00
_cell.angle_gamma   90.00
#
_symmetry.space_group_name_H-M   'P 1'
#
loop_
_entity.id
_entity.type
_entity.pdbx_description
1 polymer ?
#
loop_
_entity_poly.entity_id
_entity_poly.type
_entity_poly.pdbx_seq_one_letter_code
_entity_poly.pdbx_strand_id
1 'polypeptide(L)'
;MINIKKLLIFLLLIAILPAVIAQEHDTGEAETLIESGVSCDDLSEVQLEMIGEYFMDQMHPDEEHEIMDEMMGGEGSVTLEQAHIEIGRMFYCGERTYGMMGMMGPGSRSRWAEGSGMMGDYGYYPKREYYAKTFDLRGDYTMGYGMMGSGMSTFGYIGWWLLKLLYFAIGSFIFAVIFWATHGWLNRCCQHDKKEHKKK
;
A
#
# COMPACT_ATOMS: atom_id res chain seq x y z
N MET A 1 20.85 -17.44 -38.26
CA MET A 1 21.08 -15.98 -38.27
C MET A 1 19.78 -15.31 -37.85
N ILE A 2 19.74 -14.73 -36.65
CA ILE A 2 18.56 -14.00 -36.19
C ILE A 2 18.52 -12.69 -36.98
N ASN A 3 17.39 -12.41 -37.63
CA ASN A 3 17.21 -11.21 -38.44
C ASN A 3 17.18 -9.99 -37.51
N ILE A 4 18.14 -9.07 -37.65
CA ILE A 4 18.26 -7.85 -36.84
C ILE A 4 16.93 -7.05 -36.82
N LYS A 5 16.18 -7.04 -37.92
CA LYS A 5 14.85 -6.41 -37.99
C LYS A 5 13.82 -7.06 -37.05
N LYS A 6 13.85 -8.38 -36.89
CA LYS A 6 12.95 -9.11 -35.97
C LYS A 6 13.32 -8.86 -34.51
N LEU A 7 14.62 -8.69 -34.21
CA LEU A 7 15.10 -8.34 -32.88
C LEU A 7 14.63 -6.94 -32.46
N LEU A 8 14.71 -5.95 -33.37
CA LEU A 8 14.25 -4.58 -33.10
C LEU A 8 12.75 -4.49 -32.86
N ILE A 9 11.94 -5.20 -33.65
CA ILE A 9 10.48 -5.25 -33.47
C ILE A 9 10.12 -5.87 -32.12
N PHE A 10 10.82 -6.93 -31.72
CA PHE A 10 10.58 -7.60 -30.44
C PHE A 10 10.94 -6.70 -29.25
N LEU A 11 12.05 -5.97 -29.33
CA LEU A 11 12.45 -4.98 -28.32
C LEU A 11 11.46 -3.82 -28.20
N LEU A 12 10.95 -3.33 -29.33
CA LEU A 12 9.92 -2.29 -29.36
C LEU A 12 8.62 -2.78 -28.69
N LEU A 13 8.22 -4.03 -28.95
CA LEU A 13 6.98 -4.60 -28.39
C LEU A 13 7.06 -4.79 -26.87
N ILE A 14 8.21 -5.19 -26.35
CA ILE A 14 8.47 -5.30 -24.90
C ILE A 14 8.44 -3.93 -24.23
N ALA A 15 8.89 -2.88 -24.91
CA ALA A 15 8.90 -1.52 -24.35
C ALA A 15 7.50 -0.89 -24.22
N ILE A 16 6.50 -1.37 -24.98
CA ILE A 16 5.14 -0.78 -25.00
C ILE A 16 4.19 -1.48 -24.00
N LEU A 17 4.49 -2.73 -23.62
CA LEU A 17 3.68 -3.52 -22.69
C LEU A 17 3.35 -2.86 -21.32
N PRO A 18 4.24 -2.10 -20.67
CA PRO A 18 3.90 -1.50 -19.37
C PRO A 18 2.95 -0.30 -19.45
N ALA A 19 2.73 0.30 -20.63
CA ALA A 19 1.94 1.53 -20.75
C ALA A 19 0.40 1.30 -20.77
N VAL A 20 -0.05 0.04 -20.81
CA VAL A 20 -1.48 -0.31 -21.03
C VAL A 20 -2.20 -0.71 -19.73
N ILE A 21 -1.50 -0.82 -18.59
CA ILE A 21 -2.07 -1.36 -17.33
C ILE A 21 -2.63 -0.24 -16.41
N ALA A 22 -2.48 1.03 -16.74
CA ALA A 22 -2.99 2.14 -15.92
C ALA A 22 -4.40 2.60 -16.38
N GLN A 23 -5.46 1.91 -15.96
CA GLN A 23 -6.77 2.56 -15.80
C GLN A 23 -6.87 2.97 -14.33
N GLU A 24 -6.36 4.16 -14.02
CA GLU A 24 -6.36 4.71 -12.67
C GLU A 24 -7.77 5.21 -12.31
N HIS A 25 -8.28 4.79 -11.15
CA HIS A 25 -9.21 5.59 -10.36
C HIS A 25 -8.59 6.98 -10.14
N ASP A 26 -9.37 8.06 -10.07
CA ASP A 26 -8.95 9.46 -10.16
C ASP A 26 -8.15 9.98 -8.94
N THR A 27 -7.14 9.21 -8.53
CA THR A 27 -6.19 9.45 -7.44
C THR A 27 -5.30 10.67 -7.71
N GLY A 28 -5.27 11.16 -8.95
CA GLY A 28 -4.51 12.35 -9.34
C GLY A 28 -4.98 13.61 -8.62
N GLU A 29 -6.28 13.77 -8.34
CA GLU A 29 -6.77 14.92 -7.59
C GLU A 29 -6.27 14.89 -6.13
N ALA A 30 -6.32 13.73 -5.48
CA ALA A 30 -5.82 13.55 -4.12
C ALA A 30 -4.31 13.80 -4.01
N GLU A 31 -3.52 13.30 -4.98
CA GLU A 31 -2.07 13.54 -5.02
C GLU A 31 -1.75 15.04 -5.10
N THR A 32 -2.43 15.78 -5.99
CA THR A 32 -2.21 17.23 -6.09
C THR A 32 -2.58 17.98 -4.81
N LEU A 33 -3.63 17.56 -4.09
CA LEU A 33 -3.98 18.12 -2.79
C LEU A 33 -2.91 17.84 -1.75
N ILE A 34 -2.37 16.61 -1.69
CA ILE A 34 -1.31 16.23 -0.76
C ILE A 34 -0.04 17.04 -1.03
N GLU A 35 0.38 17.12 -2.29
CA GLU A 35 1.58 17.86 -2.71
C GLU A 35 1.46 19.37 -2.48
N SER A 36 0.25 19.91 -2.59
CA SER A 36 0.01 21.34 -2.35
C SER A 36 0.19 21.75 -0.88
N GLY A 37 0.15 20.79 0.05
CA GLY A 37 0.36 21.03 1.48
C GLY A 37 -0.70 21.92 2.12
N VAL A 38 -1.95 21.84 1.65
CA VAL A 38 -3.08 22.58 2.23
C VAL A 38 -3.25 22.19 3.70
N SER A 39 -3.55 23.17 4.56
CA SER A 39 -3.78 22.91 5.99
C SER A 39 -5.01 22.01 6.16
N CYS A 40 -4.96 21.10 7.12
CA CYS A 40 -6.09 20.22 7.41
C CYS A 40 -7.38 20.94 7.82
N ASP A 41 -7.25 22.10 8.46
CA ASP A 41 -8.39 22.94 8.81
C ASP A 41 -9.09 23.55 7.58
N ASP A 42 -8.38 23.61 6.44
CA ASP A 42 -8.87 24.16 5.18
C ASP A 42 -9.40 23.08 4.22
N LEU A 43 -9.28 21.80 4.58
CA LEU A 43 -9.78 20.69 3.79
C LEU A 43 -11.27 20.44 4.09
N SER A 44 -12.07 20.32 3.03
CA SER A 44 -13.44 19.82 3.14
C SER A 44 -13.48 18.32 3.41
N GLU A 45 -14.62 17.81 3.89
CA GLU A 45 -14.82 16.36 4.12
C GLU A 45 -14.60 15.55 2.84
N VAL A 46 -15.06 16.03 1.69
CA VAL A 46 -14.83 15.39 0.38
C VAL A 46 -13.33 15.33 0.04
N GLN A 47 -12.56 16.37 0.36
CA GLN A 47 -11.11 16.35 0.14
C GLN A 47 -10.40 15.38 1.09
N LEU A 48 -10.86 15.28 2.33
CA LEU A 48 -10.34 14.30 3.29
C LEU A 48 -10.69 12.86 2.90
N GLU A 49 -11.89 12.64 2.35
CA GLU A 49 -12.31 11.35 1.77
C GLU A 49 -11.37 10.95 0.63
N MET A 50 -11.16 11.81 -0.38
CA MET A 50 -10.24 11.54 -1.50
C MET A 50 -8.80 11.25 -1.04
N ILE A 51 -8.31 12.00 -0.05
CA ILE A 51 -6.99 11.75 0.55
C ILE A 51 -6.98 10.39 1.28
N GLY A 52 -8.06 10.04 1.96
CA GLY A 52 -8.24 8.74 2.61
C GLY A 52 -8.22 7.58 1.63
N GLU A 53 -8.98 7.69 0.55
CA GLU A 53 -9.01 6.74 -0.58
C GLU A 53 -7.60 6.56 -1.16
N TYR A 54 -6.89 7.66 -1.43
CA TYR A 54 -5.50 7.61 -1.89
C TYR A 54 -4.59 6.80 -0.94
N PHE A 55 -4.65 7.05 0.36
CA PHE A 55 -3.84 6.28 1.31
C PHE A 55 -4.29 4.82 1.43
N MET A 56 -5.58 4.52 1.29
CA MET A 56 -6.11 3.16 1.25
C MET A 56 -5.60 2.41 0.02
N ASP A 57 -5.63 3.01 -1.16
CA ASP A 57 -5.06 2.46 -2.39
C ASP A 57 -3.56 2.16 -2.26
N GLN A 58 -2.80 3.06 -1.62
CA GLN A 58 -1.37 2.82 -1.38
C GLN A 58 -1.12 1.62 -0.44
N MET A 59 -2.05 1.32 0.47
CA MET A 59 -1.95 0.20 1.39
C MET A 59 -2.47 -1.11 0.79
N HIS A 60 -3.53 -1.04 -0.01
CA HIS A 60 -4.25 -2.16 -0.58
C HIS A 60 -4.63 -1.87 -2.03
N PRO A 61 -3.68 -2.00 -2.98
CA PRO A 61 -3.95 -1.70 -4.37
C PRO A 61 -4.92 -2.70 -5.01
N ASP A 62 -5.58 -2.25 -6.08
CA ASP A 62 -6.42 -3.06 -6.97
C ASP A 62 -7.64 -3.69 -6.25
N GLU A 63 -7.96 -4.95 -6.57
CA GLU A 63 -9.14 -5.68 -6.10
C GLU A 63 -9.24 -5.78 -4.55
N GLU A 64 -8.13 -5.60 -3.82
CA GLU A 64 -8.16 -5.65 -2.35
C GLU A 64 -8.92 -4.46 -1.75
N HIS A 65 -8.81 -3.26 -2.35
CA HIS A 65 -9.56 -2.08 -1.93
C HIS A 65 -11.07 -2.30 -2.14
N GLU A 66 -11.46 -2.70 -3.35
CA GLU A 66 -12.87 -2.92 -3.71
C GLU A 66 -13.55 -3.95 -2.79
N ILE A 67 -12.83 -5.02 -2.42
CA ILE A 67 -13.35 -6.04 -1.50
C ILE A 67 -13.54 -5.45 -0.09
N MET A 68 -12.63 -4.61 0.38
CA MET A 68 -12.77 -3.94 1.68
C MET A 68 -13.93 -2.95 1.70
N ASP A 69 -14.13 -2.22 0.60
CA ASP A 69 -15.22 -1.25 0.46
C ASP A 69 -16.57 -1.94 0.52
N GLU A 70 -16.73 -3.03 -0.24
CA GLU A 70 -17.92 -3.87 -0.20
C GLU A 70 -18.19 -4.42 1.21
N MET A 71 -17.14 -4.82 1.95
CA MET A 71 -17.28 -5.26 3.34
C MET A 71 -17.63 -4.13 4.32
N MET A 72 -17.37 -2.87 3.97
CA MET A 72 -17.67 -1.67 4.78
C MET A 72 -18.98 -0.98 4.39
N GLY A 73 -19.75 -1.57 3.48
CA GLY A 73 -21.07 -1.08 3.07
C GLY A 73 -21.19 -0.75 1.59
N GLY A 74 -20.10 -0.90 0.84
CA GLY A 74 -20.01 -0.60 -0.58
C GLY A 74 -19.77 0.87 -0.87
N GLU A 75 -19.43 1.14 -2.12
CA GLU A 75 -19.21 2.46 -2.68
C GLU A 75 -20.39 3.42 -2.44
N GLY A 76 -20.08 4.64 -2.00
CA GLY A 76 -21.07 5.65 -1.63
C GLY A 76 -21.86 5.38 -0.35
N SER A 77 -21.46 4.38 0.46
CA SER A 77 -22.03 4.20 1.79
C SER A 77 -21.48 5.24 2.77
N VAL A 78 -22.34 5.80 3.61
CA VAL A 78 -21.96 6.80 4.63
C VAL A 78 -20.91 6.24 5.61
N THR A 79 -20.92 4.93 5.83
CA THR A 79 -19.93 4.24 6.68
C THR A 79 -18.55 4.20 6.04
N LEU A 80 -18.48 3.97 4.73
CA LEU A 80 -17.23 3.96 3.97
C LEU A 80 -16.66 5.38 3.81
N GLU A 81 -17.50 6.36 3.48
CA GLU A 81 -17.12 7.78 3.40
C GLU A 81 -16.46 8.25 4.70
N GLN A 82 -17.09 7.97 5.85
CA GLN A 82 -16.52 8.32 7.16
C GLN A 82 -15.23 7.55 7.47
N ALA A 83 -15.11 6.32 6.97
CA ALA A 83 -13.90 5.54 7.12
C ALA A 83 -12.73 6.18 6.37
N HIS A 84 -12.94 6.57 5.11
CA HIS A 84 -11.95 7.27 4.29
C HIS A 84 -11.56 8.62 4.91
N ILE A 85 -12.54 9.43 5.35
CA ILE A 85 -12.26 10.72 6.02
C ILE A 85 -11.34 10.52 7.25
N GLU A 86 -11.61 9.52 8.08
CA GLU A 86 -10.81 9.27 9.28
C GLU A 86 -9.39 8.77 8.97
N ILE A 87 -9.23 8.01 7.89
CA ILE A 87 -7.93 7.59 7.38
C ILE A 87 -7.17 8.81 6.85
N GLY A 88 -7.82 9.67 6.06
CA GLY A 88 -7.25 10.92 5.57
C GLY A 88 -6.75 11.80 6.71
N ARG A 89 -7.56 12.01 7.76
CA ARG A 89 -7.16 12.74 8.97
C ARG A 89 -5.95 12.10 9.67
N MET A 90 -5.93 10.78 9.76
CA MET A 90 -4.84 10.07 10.44
C MET A 90 -3.51 10.22 9.71
N PHE A 91 -3.51 9.97 8.40
CA PHE A 91 -2.28 9.93 7.61
C PHE A 91 -1.81 11.30 7.15
N TYR A 92 -2.73 12.16 6.71
CA TYR A 92 -2.40 13.49 6.23
C TYR A 92 -2.24 14.50 7.37
N CYS A 93 -3.22 14.54 8.28
CA CYS A 93 -3.24 15.54 9.36
C CYS A 93 -2.44 15.12 10.59
N GLY A 94 -2.04 13.84 10.69
CA GLY A 94 -1.40 13.30 11.89
C GLY A 94 -2.33 13.31 13.10
N GLU A 95 -3.65 13.43 12.88
CA GLU A 95 -4.64 13.35 13.94
C GLU A 95 -4.68 11.90 14.43
N ARG A 96 -4.44 11.69 15.73
CA ARG A 96 -4.69 10.37 16.31
C ARG A 96 -6.18 10.23 16.55
N THR A 97 -6.93 9.89 15.50
CA THR A 97 -8.32 9.51 15.71
C THR A 97 -8.33 8.20 16.49
N TYR A 98 -8.73 8.28 17.74
CA TYR A 98 -8.94 7.12 18.63
C TYR A 98 -10.08 6.19 18.13
N GLY A 99 -10.74 6.53 17.02
CA GLY A 99 -11.93 5.86 16.48
C GLY A 99 -11.63 4.58 15.69
N MET A 100 -10.68 4.59 14.75
CA MET A 100 -10.44 3.41 13.90
C MET A 100 -9.61 2.32 14.59
N MET A 101 -8.50 2.69 15.26
CA MET A 101 -7.78 1.75 16.13
C MET A 101 -8.62 1.30 17.34
N GLY A 102 -9.68 2.04 17.68
CA GLY A 102 -10.63 1.69 18.73
C GLY A 102 -11.67 0.65 18.31
N MET A 103 -11.91 0.42 17.01
CA MET A 103 -12.84 -0.60 16.53
C MET A 103 -12.16 -1.95 16.25
N MET A 104 -10.95 -1.93 15.68
CA MET A 104 -10.17 -3.15 15.37
C MET A 104 -9.06 -3.47 16.39
N GLY A 105 -8.85 -2.63 17.40
CA GLY A 105 -7.87 -2.88 18.44
C GLY A 105 -8.18 -4.13 19.26
N PRO A 106 -7.17 -4.82 19.82
CA PRO A 106 -7.33 -6.05 20.62
C PRO A 106 -8.15 -5.90 21.91
N GLY A 107 -8.71 -4.71 22.19
CA GLY A 107 -9.68 -4.45 23.26
C GLY A 107 -11.16 -4.50 22.84
N SER A 108 -11.47 -4.53 21.54
CA SER A 108 -12.86 -4.42 21.06
C SER A 108 -13.57 -5.77 20.89
N ARG A 109 -12.82 -6.87 21.05
CA ARG A 109 -13.42 -8.19 21.29
C ARG A 109 -14.18 -8.26 22.61
N SER A 110 -13.93 -7.37 23.56
CA SER A 110 -14.63 -7.40 24.85
C SER A 110 -16.00 -6.73 24.85
N ARG A 111 -16.44 -6.09 23.76
CA ARG A 111 -17.76 -5.42 23.72
C ARG A 111 -18.76 -5.97 22.69
N TRP A 112 -18.31 -6.70 21.67
CA TRP A 112 -19.19 -7.33 20.68
C TRP A 112 -19.23 -8.86 20.78
N ALA A 113 -18.23 -9.51 21.41
CA ALA A 113 -18.30 -10.93 21.75
C ALA A 113 -19.10 -11.21 23.05
N GLU A 114 -19.57 -10.16 23.73
CA GLU A 114 -20.50 -10.24 24.87
C GLU A 114 -21.96 -9.97 24.43
N GLY A 115 -22.25 -10.10 23.13
CA GLY A 115 -23.59 -9.89 22.55
C GLY A 115 -24.24 -11.14 21.96
N SER A 116 -23.59 -12.31 22.04
CA SER A 116 -24.11 -13.56 21.47
C SER A 116 -23.99 -14.72 22.44
N GLY A 117 -24.96 -14.79 23.37
CA GLY A 117 -25.32 -16.02 24.07
C GLY A 117 -25.14 -15.97 25.59
N MET A 118 -26.25 -15.72 26.29
CA MET A 118 -26.66 -16.32 27.58
C MET A 118 -27.74 -15.40 28.19
N MET A 119 -29.02 -15.66 27.94
CA MET A 119 -29.87 -16.45 28.83
C MET A 119 -29.95 -15.88 30.25
N GLY A 120 -30.97 -15.05 30.49
CA GLY A 120 -31.65 -14.93 31.78
C GLY A 120 -30.91 -14.18 32.89
N ASP A 121 -31.62 -13.23 33.50
CA ASP A 121 -31.86 -13.14 34.96
C ASP A 121 -31.82 -11.68 35.45
N TYR A 122 -33.02 -11.21 35.80
CA TYR A 122 -33.40 -10.12 36.69
C TYR A 122 -32.45 -8.93 36.93
N GLY A 123 -32.83 -7.80 36.34
CA GLY A 123 -33.24 -6.61 37.10
C GLY A 123 -32.18 -5.93 37.98
N TYR A 124 -31.55 -4.88 37.44
CA TYR A 124 -31.28 -3.67 38.23
C TYR A 124 -30.97 -2.48 37.31
N TYR A 125 -31.87 -1.50 37.28
CA TYR A 125 -31.59 -0.16 36.77
C TYR A 125 -30.77 0.60 37.84
N PRO A 126 -29.73 1.33 37.45
CA PRO A 126 -29.51 2.64 38.05
C PRO A 126 -29.62 3.75 37.01
N LYS A 127 -30.38 4.77 37.43
CA LYS A 127 -30.63 6.03 36.76
C LYS A 127 -29.35 6.71 36.29
N ARG A 128 -29.44 7.33 35.10
CA ARG A 128 -28.68 8.54 34.75
C ARG A 128 -28.95 9.61 35.80
N GLU A 129 -27.89 10.14 36.40
CA GLU A 129 -27.95 11.43 37.06
C GLU A 129 -26.78 12.30 36.61
N TYR A 130 -27.16 13.44 36.06
CA TYR A 130 -26.36 14.62 35.77
C TYR A 130 -25.61 15.10 37.03
N TYR A 131 -24.30 15.35 36.93
CA TYR A 131 -23.60 16.60 37.29
C TYR A 131 -22.10 16.33 37.54
N ALA A 132 -21.28 16.98 36.71
CA ALA A 132 -20.08 17.74 37.04
C ALA A 132 -18.97 17.19 37.98
N LYS A 133 -17.76 17.65 37.61
CA LYS A 133 -16.60 18.03 38.44
C LYS A 133 -15.44 17.02 38.59
N THR A 134 -14.43 17.32 37.78
CA THR A 134 -13.05 17.72 38.18
C THR A 134 -12.16 16.77 38.97
N PHE A 135 -10.98 16.58 38.36
CA PHE A 135 -9.63 16.66 38.95
C PHE A 135 -9.02 15.41 39.62
N ASP A 136 -7.96 14.96 38.95
CA ASP A 136 -6.69 14.39 39.44
C ASP A 136 -6.63 13.02 40.13
N LEU A 137 -5.76 12.17 39.56
CA LEU A 137 -4.56 11.54 40.18
C LEU A 137 -4.23 10.29 39.34
N ARG A 138 -3.25 10.36 38.42
CA ARG A 138 -1.82 10.08 38.67
C ARG A 138 -1.59 8.75 39.41
N GLY A 139 -1.36 7.71 38.61
CA GLY A 139 -0.76 6.43 38.98
C GLY A 139 -0.55 5.66 37.67
N ASP A 140 0.64 5.69 37.05
CA ASP A 140 1.72 4.74 37.36
C ASP A 140 1.12 3.31 37.27
N TYR A 141 1.34 2.50 36.23
CA TYR A 141 2.63 2.05 35.74
C TYR A 141 2.51 1.61 34.27
N THR A 142 3.53 1.97 33.48
CA THR A 142 4.20 1.08 32.53
C THR A 142 3.90 -0.41 32.77
N MET A 143 3.34 -1.12 31.78
CA MET A 143 3.61 -2.52 31.40
C MET A 143 2.58 -2.92 30.34
N GLY A 144 3.04 -3.19 29.12
CA GLY A 144 2.18 -3.53 27.99
C GLY A 144 2.75 -3.14 26.63
N TYR A 145 3.92 -2.49 26.60
CA TYR A 145 4.80 -2.57 25.44
C TYR A 145 5.30 -4.01 25.31
N GLY A 146 4.68 -4.79 24.44
CA GLY A 146 5.26 -6.04 23.98
C GLY A 146 4.24 -7.15 23.83
N MET A 147 4.39 -7.86 22.70
CA MET A 147 4.06 -9.27 22.50
C MET A 147 2.85 -9.65 21.64
N MET A 148 2.23 -8.77 20.85
CA MET A 148 1.29 -9.24 19.80
C MET A 148 1.32 -8.50 18.44
N GLY A 149 2.35 -7.67 18.16
CA GLY A 149 2.49 -6.95 16.87
C GLY A 149 3.67 -7.38 15.99
N SER A 150 4.43 -8.40 16.40
CA SER A 150 5.73 -8.75 15.80
C SER A 150 5.69 -9.98 14.87
N GLY A 151 4.50 -10.41 14.43
CA GLY A 151 4.35 -11.63 13.63
C GLY A 151 4.32 -11.43 12.11
N MET A 152 3.81 -10.29 11.61
CA MET A 152 3.54 -10.12 10.17
C MET A 152 4.13 -8.85 9.52
N SER A 153 4.57 -7.85 10.28
CA SER A 153 5.19 -6.64 9.73
C SER A 153 6.66 -6.83 9.31
N THR A 154 7.36 -7.80 9.88
CA THR A 154 8.77 -8.09 9.53
C THR A 154 8.90 -8.80 8.19
N PHE A 155 7.89 -9.58 7.77
CA PHE A 155 7.90 -10.26 6.47
C PHE A 155 7.62 -9.33 5.29
N GLY A 156 6.86 -8.24 5.49
CA GLY A 156 6.60 -7.25 4.45
C GLY A 156 7.86 -6.49 4.03
N TYR A 157 8.62 -5.97 4.99
CA TYR A 157 9.85 -5.22 4.70
C TYR A 157 10.99 -6.11 4.16
N ILE A 158 11.14 -7.34 4.67
CA ILE A 158 12.12 -8.29 4.15
C ILE A 158 11.71 -8.76 2.75
N GLY A 159 10.42 -9.03 2.53
CA GLY A 159 9.89 -9.43 1.22
C GLY A 159 10.12 -8.38 0.14
N TRP A 160 9.85 -7.11 0.43
CA TRP A 160 10.05 -6.01 -0.51
C TRP A 160 11.53 -5.79 -0.88
N TRP A 161 12.44 -5.91 0.09
CA TRP A 161 13.87 -5.80 -0.19
C TRP A 161 14.40 -6.99 -1.01
N LEU A 162 13.94 -8.21 -0.72
CA LEU A 162 14.28 -9.40 -1.50
C LEU A 162 13.75 -9.32 -2.93
N LEU A 163 12.55 -8.77 -3.13
CA LEU A 163 11.99 -8.54 -4.47
C LEU A 163 12.87 -7.56 -5.28
N LYS A 164 13.31 -6.46 -4.66
CA LYS A 164 14.23 -5.50 -5.28
C LYS A 164 15.59 -6.12 -5.64
N LEU A 165 16.14 -6.96 -4.75
CA LEU A 165 17.37 -7.69 -5.04
C LEU A 165 17.20 -8.69 -6.18
N LEU A 166 16.08 -9.43 -6.21
CA LEU A 166 15.77 -10.37 -7.27
C LEU A 166 15.65 -9.64 -8.62
N TYR A 167 14.95 -8.50 -8.63
CA TYR A 167 14.84 -7.64 -9.81
C TYR A 167 16.21 -7.17 -10.30
N PHE A 168 17.07 -6.68 -9.40
CA PHE A 168 18.42 -6.26 -9.74
C PHE A 168 19.29 -7.41 -10.26
N ALA A 169 19.17 -8.60 -9.65
CA ALA A 169 19.87 -9.80 -10.08
C ALA A 169 19.49 -10.19 -11.51
N ILE A 170 18.18 -10.22 -11.82
CA ILE A 170 17.67 -10.50 -13.16
C ILE A 170 18.18 -9.46 -14.17
N GLY A 171 18.09 -8.17 -13.83
CA GLY A 171 18.57 -7.09 -14.69
C GLY A 171 20.07 -7.21 -15.01
N SER A 172 20.90 -7.49 -14.00
CA SER A 172 22.33 -7.68 -14.18
C SER A 172 22.66 -8.91 -15.03
N PHE A 173 21.91 -9.99 -14.89
CA PHE A 173 22.07 -11.22 -15.68
C PHE A 173 21.74 -10.97 -17.16
N ILE A 174 20.63 -10.29 -17.45
CA ILE A 174 20.24 -9.92 -18.81
C ILE A 174 21.32 -9.04 -19.44
N PHE A 175 21.81 -8.03 -18.71
CA PHE A 175 22.89 -7.16 -19.19
C PHE A 175 24.16 -7.96 -19.53
N ALA A 176 24.57 -8.90 -18.67
CA ALA A 176 25.75 -9.73 -18.90
C ALA A 176 25.62 -10.60 -20.17
N VAL A 177 24.44 -11.18 -20.42
CA VAL A 177 24.17 -11.98 -21.62
C VAL A 177 24.26 -11.12 -22.89
N ILE A 178 23.68 -9.92 -22.88
CA ILE A 178 23.73 -8.98 -24.02
C ILE A 178 25.18 -8.55 -24.28
N PHE A 179 25.91 -8.20 -23.22
CA PHE A 179 27.30 -7.78 -23.31
C PHE A 179 28.18 -8.90 -23.89
N TRP A 180 28.02 -10.14 -23.40
CA TRP A 180 28.78 -11.29 -23.89
C TRP A 180 28.45 -11.61 -25.36
N ALA A 181 27.18 -11.56 -25.75
CA ALA A 181 26.75 -11.78 -27.13
C ALA A 181 27.36 -10.73 -28.08
N THR A 182 27.36 -9.46 -27.67
CA THR A 182 27.90 -8.33 -28.46
C THR A 182 29.42 -8.44 -28.59
N HIS A 183 30.12 -8.72 -27.50
CA HIS A 183 31.57 -8.89 -27.51
C HIS A 183 32.01 -10.11 -28.34
N GLY A 184 31.29 -11.24 -28.20
CA GLY A 184 31.53 -12.44 -29.00
C GLY A 184 31.25 -12.22 -30.50
N TRP A 185 30.28 -11.38 -30.84
CA TRP A 185 30.04 -10.97 -32.21
C TRP A 185 31.17 -10.10 -32.77
N LEU A 186 31.62 -9.07 -32.03
CA LEU A 186 32.74 -8.21 -32.42
C LEU A 186 34.02 -9.02 -32.72
N ASN A 187 34.36 -9.98 -31.86
CA ASN A 187 35.55 -10.80 -32.02
C ASN A 187 35.51 -11.70 -33.26
N ARG A 188 34.32 -12.15 -33.67
CA ARG A 188 34.15 -12.95 -34.90
C ARG A 188 34.25 -12.11 -36.16
N CYS A 189 33.74 -10.87 -36.15
CA CYS A 189 33.85 -9.96 -37.29
C CYS A 189 35.31 -9.68 -37.66
N CYS A 190 36.18 -9.43 -36.68
CA CYS A 190 37.60 -9.16 -36.93
C CYS A 190 38.41 -10.37 -37.41
N GLN A 191 37.95 -11.60 -37.13
CA GLN A 191 38.62 -12.83 -37.57
C GLN A 191 38.36 -13.14 -39.05
N HIS A 192 37.23 -12.71 -39.60
CA HIS A 192 36.89 -12.96 -41.00
C HIS A 192 37.80 -12.17 -41.94
N ASP A 193 38.09 -10.91 -41.61
CA ASP A 193 38.87 -10.01 -42.46
C ASP A 193 40.35 -10.42 -42.59
N LYS A 194 40.94 -10.94 -41.51
CA LYS A 194 42.34 -11.42 -41.52
C LYS A 194 42.56 -12.66 -42.39
N LYS A 195 41.52 -13.45 -42.66
CA LYS A 195 41.64 -14.66 -43.50
C LYS A 195 41.62 -14.35 -44.99
N GLU A 196 41.00 -13.24 -45.41
CA GLU A 196 40.99 -12.82 -46.81
C GLU A 196 42.33 -12.23 -47.24
N HIS A 197 43.00 -11.47 -46.36
CA HIS A 197 44.30 -10.86 -46.67
C HIS A 197 45.48 -11.85 -46.78
N LYS A 198 45.37 -13.07 -46.24
CA LYS A 198 46.42 -14.11 -46.35
C LYS A 198 46.34 -14.96 -47.62
N LYS A 199 45.29 -14.79 -48.44
CA LYS A 199 45.07 -15.59 -49.67
C LYS A 199 45.46 -14.84 -50.96
N LYS A 200 45.94 -13.61 -50.88
CA LYS A 200 46.56 -12.86 -51.98
C LYS A 200 48.06 -12.85 -51.81
#